data_AF-A0A2R6IYQ2-F1
#
_entry.id   AF-A0A2R6IYQ2-F1
#
_cell.length_a   1.000
_cell.length_b   1.000
_cell.length_c   1.000
_cell.angle_alpha   90.00
_cell.angle_beta   90.00
_cell.angle_gamma   90.00
#
_symmetry.space_group_name_H-M   'P 1'
#
loop_
_entity.id
_entity.type
_entity.pdbx_description
1 polymer ?
#
loop_
_entity_poly.entity_id
_entity_poly.type
_entity_poly.pdbx_seq_one_letter_code
_entity_poly.pdbx_strand_id
1 'polypeptide(L)'
;MSLPVVAPIPVGRVVALLDVPQGTVTALGILAVVVLVPGSAFVASAEIAVFSLGEHRIGALVEEGAPGAAILSALKSDPRRLLVTILVGNNIANIGMSSIATGLLGLYFTPGEAVVVATFGVTSLVLLFGETAPKSYGVEHSERWTLQVARPLRVVQVGQYPLVELFDALPRSTNEITVARATSRPRTSRVRRSRR
;
A
#
# COMPACT_ATOMS: atom_id res chain seq x y z
N MET A 1 18.28 38.83 -17.04
CA MET A 1 16.96 38.43 -17.56
C MET A 1 16.39 37.39 -16.59
N SER A 2 15.66 37.84 -15.58
CA SER A 2 15.06 36.98 -14.56
C SER A 2 13.88 36.24 -15.18
N LEU A 3 13.90 34.91 -15.18
CA LEU A 3 12.76 34.13 -15.65
C LEU A 3 11.54 34.45 -14.77
N PRO A 4 10.34 34.63 -15.35
CA PRO A 4 9.13 34.81 -14.56
C PRO A 4 8.93 33.55 -13.71
N VAL A 5 8.95 33.70 -12.40
CA VAL A 5 8.55 32.65 -11.45
C VAL A 5 7.08 32.38 -11.74
N VAL A 6 6.80 31.22 -12.33
CA VAL A 6 5.42 30.75 -12.54
C VAL A 6 4.82 30.58 -11.15
N ALA A 7 3.95 31.52 -10.76
CA ALA A 7 3.24 31.43 -9.49
C ALA A 7 2.43 30.13 -9.49
N PRO A 8 2.47 29.32 -8.41
CA PRO A 8 1.66 28.11 -8.32
C PRO A 8 0.20 28.50 -8.51
N ILE A 9 -0.47 27.85 -9.47
CA ILE A 9 -1.89 28.10 -9.73
C ILE A 9 -2.64 27.69 -8.46
N PRO A 10 -3.34 28.61 -7.78
CA PRO A 10 -4.13 28.25 -6.62
C PRO A 10 -5.20 27.25 -7.06
N VAL A 11 -5.45 26.22 -6.26
CA VAL A 11 -6.44 25.16 -6.56
C VAL A 11 -7.80 25.77 -6.94
N GLY A 12 -8.17 26.90 -6.33
CA GLY A 12 -9.37 27.67 -6.70
C GLY A 12 -9.45 28.10 -8.18
N ARG A 13 -8.31 28.35 -8.85
CA ARG A 13 -8.27 28.66 -10.30
C ARG A 13 -8.47 27.42 -11.18
N VAL A 14 -8.05 26.24 -10.73
CA VAL A 14 -8.28 24.97 -11.46
C VAL A 14 -9.76 24.58 -11.39
N VAL A 15 -10.38 24.78 -10.23
CA VAL A 15 -11.83 24.57 -10.05
C VAL A 15 -12.64 25.58 -10.87
N ALA A 16 -12.20 26.85 -10.90
CA ALA A 16 -12.80 27.89 -11.74
C ALA A 16 -12.67 27.61 -13.26
N LEU A 17 -11.65 26.84 -13.68
CA LEU A 17 -11.45 26.42 -15.07
C LEU A 17 -12.46 25.36 -15.54
N LEU A 18 -13.11 24.65 -14.62
CA LEU A 18 -14.08 23.59 -14.92
C LEU A 18 -15.52 23.96 -14.54
N ASP A 19 -15.76 25.19 -14.05
CA ASP A 19 -17.04 25.69 -13.53
C ASP A 19 -17.72 24.73 -12.52
N VAL A 20 -16.91 23.95 -11.79
CA VAL A 20 -17.42 22.99 -10.80
C VAL A 20 -17.67 23.73 -9.48
N PRO A 21 -18.88 23.63 -8.90
CA PRO A 21 -19.15 24.27 -7.61
C PRO A 21 -18.20 23.76 -6.53
N GLN A 22 -17.65 24.68 -5.73
CA GLN A 22 -16.75 24.34 -4.62
C GLN A 22 -17.38 23.30 -3.67
N GLY A 23 -18.68 23.39 -3.42
CA GLY A 23 -19.41 22.41 -2.60
C GLY A 23 -19.38 20.99 -3.17
N THR A 24 -19.40 20.83 -4.50
CA THR A 24 -19.32 19.52 -5.16
C THR A 24 -17.93 18.91 -4.99
N VAL A 25 -16.88 19.71 -5.15
CA VAL A 25 -15.50 19.27 -4.92
C VAL A 25 -15.32 18.78 -3.49
N THR A 26 -15.84 19.55 -2.52
CA THR A 26 -15.78 19.18 -1.10
C THR A 26 -16.56 17.89 -0.81
N ALA A 27 -17.78 17.76 -1.33
CA ALA A 27 -18.59 16.56 -1.15
C ALA A 27 -17.91 15.31 -1.73
N LEU A 28 -17.37 15.39 -2.94
CA LEU A 28 -16.64 14.29 -3.58
C LEU A 28 -15.35 13.94 -2.84
N GLY A 29 -14.61 14.94 -2.37
CA GLY A 29 -13.39 14.70 -1.60
C GLY A 29 -13.66 14.05 -0.24
N ILE A 30 -14.71 14.50 0.48
CA ILE A 30 -15.14 13.86 1.73
C ILE A 30 -15.56 12.41 1.47
N LEU A 31 -16.37 12.18 0.43
CA LEU A 31 -16.78 10.84 0.03
C LEU A 31 -15.56 9.96 -0.27
N ALA A 32 -14.57 10.48 -1.00
CA ALA A 32 -13.35 9.76 -1.28
C ALA A 32 -12.59 9.40 0.00
N VAL A 33 -12.42 10.32 0.96
CA VAL A 33 -11.79 10.02 2.26
C VAL A 33 -12.56 8.95 3.02
N VAL A 34 -13.90 9.05 3.08
CA VAL A 34 -14.77 8.07 3.73
C VAL A 34 -14.65 6.68 3.11
N VAL A 35 -14.39 6.58 1.80
CA VAL A 35 -14.15 5.30 1.10
C VAL A 35 -12.72 4.80 1.30
N LEU A 36 -11.72 5.70 1.31
CA LEU A 36 -10.32 5.33 1.45
C LEU A 36 -9.97 4.81 2.85
N VAL A 37 -10.65 5.28 3.91
CA VAL A 37 -10.42 4.80 5.28
C VAL A 37 -10.71 3.29 5.42
N PRO A 38 -11.90 2.78 5.06
CA PRO A 38 -12.14 1.33 5.01
C PRO A 38 -11.22 0.59 4.06
N GLY A 39 -10.82 1.20 2.94
CA GLY A 39 -9.86 0.61 2.00
C GLY A 39 -8.49 0.36 2.66
N SER A 40 -7.96 1.37 3.35
CA SER A 40 -6.72 1.27 4.15
C SER A 40 -6.85 0.20 5.24
N ALA A 41 -7.94 0.25 6.02
CA ALA A 41 -8.26 -0.72 7.07
C ALA A 41 -8.33 -2.16 6.56
N PHE A 42 -8.97 -2.36 5.41
CA PHE A 42 -9.07 -3.65 4.75
C PHE A 42 -7.69 -4.21 4.39
N VAL A 43 -6.84 -3.41 3.72
CA VAL A 43 -5.51 -3.87 3.29
C VAL A 43 -4.62 -4.17 4.50
N ALA A 44 -4.64 -3.31 5.52
CA ALA A 44 -3.86 -3.47 6.74
C ALA A 44 -4.27 -4.70 7.56
N SER A 45 -5.58 -4.94 7.72
CA SER A 45 -6.08 -6.13 8.42
C SER A 45 -5.83 -7.42 7.63
N ALA A 46 -5.95 -7.37 6.30
CA ALA A 46 -5.68 -8.50 5.42
C ALA A 46 -4.20 -8.92 5.47
N GLU A 47 -3.27 -7.96 5.51
CA GLU A 47 -1.84 -8.22 5.70
C GLU A 47 -1.62 -9.14 6.90
N ILE A 48 -2.06 -8.69 8.07
CA ILE A 48 -1.78 -9.39 9.32
C ILE A 48 -2.46 -10.77 9.34
N ALA A 49 -3.72 -10.86 8.94
CA ALA A 49 -4.44 -12.13 8.96
C ALA A 49 -3.84 -13.16 7.99
N VAL A 50 -3.52 -12.74 6.76
CA VAL A 50 -2.99 -13.64 5.73
C VAL A 50 -1.60 -14.15 6.11
N PHE A 51 -0.74 -13.29 6.68
CA PHE A 51 0.61 -13.67 7.08
C PHE A 51 0.69 -14.37 8.44
N SER A 52 -0.30 -14.22 9.32
CA SER A 52 -0.34 -14.96 10.58
C SER A 52 -0.82 -16.41 10.42
N LEU A 53 -1.57 -16.73 9.37
CA LEU A 53 -2.09 -18.08 9.14
C LEU A 53 -1.02 -18.99 8.51
N GLY A 54 -0.69 -20.11 9.16
CA GLY A 54 0.34 -21.05 8.68
C GLY A 54 -0.05 -21.79 7.39
N GLU A 55 0.95 -22.14 6.57
CA GLU A 55 0.74 -22.86 5.29
C GLU A 55 0.02 -24.20 5.47
N HIS A 56 0.36 -24.95 6.53
CA HIS A 56 -0.30 -26.21 6.87
C HIS A 56 -1.81 -26.04 7.07
N ARG A 57 -2.23 -24.97 7.76
CA ARG A 57 -3.66 -24.69 8.00
C ARG A 57 -4.38 -24.30 6.71
N ILE A 58 -3.71 -23.57 5.84
CA ILE A 58 -4.26 -23.23 4.51
C ILE A 58 -4.45 -24.49 3.67
N GLY A 59 -3.50 -25.42 3.69
CA GLY A 59 -3.65 -26.73 3.05
C GLY A 59 -4.88 -27.47 3.54
N ALA A 60 -5.05 -27.58 4.87
CA ALA A 60 -6.24 -28.19 5.47
C ALA A 60 -7.54 -27.50 5.02
N LEU A 61 -7.60 -26.17 5.00
CA LEU A 61 -8.78 -25.42 4.55
C LEU A 61 -9.10 -25.65 3.06
N VAL A 62 -8.09 -25.90 2.22
CA VAL A 62 -8.28 -26.26 0.81
C VAL A 62 -8.87 -27.67 0.69
N GLU A 63 -8.36 -28.64 1.45
CA GLU A 63 -8.87 -30.01 1.51
C GLU A 63 -10.31 -30.07 2.05
N GLU A 64 -10.61 -29.25 3.06
CA GLU A 64 -11.95 -29.06 3.64
C GLU A 64 -12.93 -28.36 2.66
N GLY A 65 -12.45 -27.84 1.52
CA GLY A 65 -13.27 -27.14 0.53
C GLY A 65 -13.77 -25.78 1.01
N ALA A 66 -13.09 -25.14 1.97
CA ALA A 66 -13.55 -23.91 2.58
C ALA A 66 -13.63 -22.76 1.54
N PRO A 67 -14.72 -21.95 1.56
CA PRO A 67 -14.87 -20.85 0.61
C PRO A 67 -13.70 -19.86 0.68
N GLY A 68 -13.04 -19.64 -0.46
CA GLY A 68 -11.90 -18.71 -0.55
C GLY A 68 -10.53 -19.34 -0.27
N ALA A 69 -10.47 -20.56 0.26
CA ALA A 69 -9.21 -21.23 0.61
C ALA A 69 -8.29 -21.44 -0.61
N ALA A 70 -8.85 -21.87 -1.75
CA ALA A 70 -8.07 -22.03 -2.99
C ALA A 70 -7.47 -20.70 -3.49
N ILE A 71 -8.20 -19.60 -3.35
CA ILE A 71 -7.74 -18.26 -3.74
C ILE A 71 -6.65 -17.78 -2.78
N LEU A 72 -6.85 -17.99 -1.48
CA LEU A 72 -5.86 -17.71 -0.47
C LEU A 72 -4.55 -18.47 -0.72
N SER A 73 -4.65 -19.77 -1.01
CA SER A 73 -3.50 -20.60 -1.36
C SER A 73 -2.76 -20.05 -2.58
N ALA A 74 -3.49 -19.66 -3.63
CA ALA A 74 -2.92 -19.04 -4.83
C ALA A 74 -2.35 -17.63 -4.60
N LEU A 75 -2.86 -16.88 -3.63
CA LEU A 75 -2.27 -15.59 -3.23
C LEU A 75 -0.96 -15.79 -2.47
N LYS A 76 -0.92 -16.77 -1.56
CA LYS A 76 0.28 -17.06 -0.76
C LYS A 76 1.33 -17.92 -1.48
N SER A 77 1.03 -18.48 -2.65
CA SER A 77 2.04 -19.18 -3.44
C SER A 77 3.17 -18.26 -3.92
N ASP A 78 2.94 -16.94 -3.96
CA ASP A 78 3.97 -15.92 -4.15
C ASP A 78 3.86 -14.84 -3.05
N PRO A 79 4.44 -15.11 -1.86
CA PRO A 79 4.37 -14.19 -0.72
C PRO A 79 4.98 -12.83 -1.02
N ARG A 80 6.01 -12.78 -1.88
CA ARG A 80 6.69 -11.53 -2.25
C ARG A 80 5.73 -10.64 -3.03
N ARG A 81 5.12 -11.16 -4.09
CA ARG A 81 4.17 -10.41 -4.92
C ARG A 81 2.93 -10.00 -4.11
N LEU A 82 2.49 -10.86 -3.19
CA LEU A 82 1.41 -10.55 -2.26
C LEU A 82 1.78 -9.39 -1.32
N LEU A 83 2.98 -9.39 -0.73
CA LEU A 83 3.47 -8.27 0.09
C LEU A 83 3.50 -6.96 -0.70
N VAL A 84 4.02 -6.98 -1.94
CA VAL A 84 4.03 -5.79 -2.81
C VAL A 84 2.60 -5.30 -3.09
N THR A 85 1.68 -6.23 -3.37
CA THR A 85 0.26 -5.91 -3.59
C THR A 85 -0.37 -5.18 -2.40
N ILE A 86 -0.14 -5.69 -1.20
CA ILE A 86 -0.64 -5.10 0.05
C ILE A 86 0.02 -3.73 0.29
N LEU A 87 1.33 -3.65 0.14
CA LEU A 87 2.10 -2.42 0.32
C LEU A 87 1.60 -1.30 -0.61
N VAL A 88 1.45 -1.59 -1.91
CA VAL A 88 0.98 -0.61 -2.90
C VAL A 88 -0.46 -0.21 -2.60
N GLY A 89 -1.34 -1.18 -2.30
CA GLY A 89 -2.74 -0.89 -1.95
C GLY A 89 -2.88 0.02 -0.73
N ASN A 90 -2.14 -0.27 0.35
CA ASN A 90 -2.16 0.55 1.55
C ASN A 90 -1.63 1.97 1.28
N ASN A 91 -0.53 2.07 0.53
CA ASN A 91 0.06 3.36 0.19
C ASN A 91 -0.84 4.21 -0.69
N ILE A 92 -1.52 3.62 -1.68
CA ILE A 92 -2.50 4.34 -2.51
C ILE A 92 -3.61 4.92 -1.61
N ALA A 93 -4.13 4.13 -0.67
CA ALA A 93 -5.16 4.59 0.24
C ALA A 93 -4.67 5.74 1.14
N ASN A 94 -3.52 5.56 1.80
CA ASN A 94 -2.99 6.51 2.78
C ASN A 94 -2.53 7.83 2.12
N ILE A 95 -1.75 7.74 1.03
CA ILE A 95 -1.25 8.91 0.31
C ILE A 95 -2.41 9.61 -0.41
N GLY A 96 -3.34 8.86 -1.00
CA GLY A 96 -4.54 9.40 -1.62
C GLY A 96 -5.37 10.20 -0.61
N MET A 97 -5.59 9.65 0.58
CA MET A 97 -6.33 10.32 1.65
C MET A 97 -5.62 11.59 2.12
N SER A 98 -4.30 11.55 2.32
CA SER A 98 -3.50 12.72 2.70
C SER A 98 -3.55 13.82 1.63
N SER A 99 -3.40 13.44 0.36
CA SER A 99 -3.41 14.37 -0.77
C SER A 99 -4.79 15.04 -0.95
N ILE A 100 -5.86 14.25 -0.88
CA ILE A 100 -7.24 14.76 -0.99
C ILE A 100 -7.56 15.65 0.20
N ALA A 101 -7.29 15.21 1.43
CA ALA A 101 -7.57 16.00 2.63
C ALA A 101 -6.81 17.33 2.63
N THR A 102 -5.53 17.34 2.24
CA THR A 102 -4.74 18.57 2.12
C THR A 102 -5.33 19.49 1.05
N GLY A 103 -5.71 18.94 -0.11
CA GLY A 103 -6.35 19.70 -1.19
C GLY A 103 -7.69 20.31 -0.77
N LEU A 104 -8.53 19.56 -0.05
CA LEU A 104 -9.80 20.03 0.49
C LEU A 104 -9.61 21.14 1.52
N LEU A 105 -8.72 20.94 2.48
CA LEU A 105 -8.43 21.94 3.51
C LEU A 105 -7.86 23.22 2.89
N GLY A 106 -7.09 23.12 1.81
CA GLY A 106 -6.62 24.27 1.05
C GLY A 106 -7.71 25.12 0.39
N LEU A 107 -8.96 24.65 0.31
CA LEU A 107 -10.11 25.45 -0.15
C LEU A 107 -10.67 26.36 0.96
N TYR A 108 -10.35 26.09 2.23
CA TYR A 108 -10.95 26.74 3.39
C TYR A 108 -9.94 27.37 4.35
N PHE A 109 -8.68 26.92 4.31
CA PHE A 109 -7.58 27.38 5.19
C PHE A 109 -6.45 27.99 4.38
N THR A 110 -5.55 28.71 5.06
CA THR A 110 -4.27 29.10 4.43
C THR A 110 -3.41 27.87 4.13
N PRO A 111 -2.48 27.93 3.16
CA PRO A 111 -1.67 26.77 2.79
C PRO A 111 -0.91 26.12 3.96
N GLY A 112 -0.38 26.93 4.88
CA GLY A 112 0.34 26.42 6.06
C GLY A 112 -0.58 25.70 7.03
N GLU A 113 -1.74 26.29 7.36
CA GLU A 113 -2.74 25.68 8.23
C GLU A 113 -3.30 24.39 7.63
N ALA A 114 -3.62 24.40 6.33
CA ALA A 114 -4.13 23.23 5.63
C ALA A 114 -3.17 22.03 5.73
N VAL A 115 -1.87 22.27 5.51
CA VAL A 115 -0.84 21.23 5.63
C VAL A 115 -0.73 20.72 7.06
N VAL A 116 -0.71 21.60 8.07
CA VAL A 116 -0.61 21.21 9.48
C VAL A 116 -1.82 20.37 9.89
N VAL A 117 -3.03 20.86 9.62
CA VAL A 117 -4.28 20.18 9.96
C VAL A 117 -4.40 18.85 9.22
N ALA A 118 -4.06 18.80 7.93
CA ALA A 118 -4.07 17.56 7.16
C ALA A 118 -3.06 16.55 7.71
N THR A 119 -1.85 16.99 8.03
CA THR A 119 -0.79 16.12 8.52
C THR A 119 -1.19 15.44 9.82
N PHE A 120 -1.60 16.21 10.84
CA PHE A 120 -1.99 15.63 12.12
C PHE A 120 -3.32 14.89 12.03
N GLY A 121 -4.30 15.46 11.33
CA GLY A 121 -5.64 14.89 11.20
C GLY A 121 -5.65 13.56 10.46
N VAL A 122 -5.05 13.51 9.26
CA VAL A 122 -4.99 12.28 8.45
C VAL A 122 -4.10 11.25 9.12
N THR A 123 -2.96 11.63 9.71
CA THR A 123 -2.11 10.66 10.44
C THR A 123 -2.88 10.03 11.59
N SER A 124 -3.61 10.82 12.38
CA SER A 124 -4.43 10.30 13.48
C SER A 124 -5.51 9.34 12.97
N LEU A 125 -6.20 9.73 11.88
CA LEU A 125 -7.23 8.93 11.24
C LEU A 125 -6.70 7.59 10.71
N VAL A 126 -5.59 7.63 9.97
CA VAL A 126 -4.95 6.44 9.40
C VAL A 126 -4.39 5.54 10.50
N LEU A 127 -3.67 6.08 11.49
CA LEU A 127 -3.10 5.27 12.56
C LEU A 127 -4.18 4.58 13.39
N LEU A 128 -5.26 5.28 13.72
CA LEU A 128 -6.32 4.72 14.55
C LEU A 128 -7.20 3.74 13.75
N PHE A 129 -7.72 4.19 12.61
CA PHE A 129 -8.76 3.45 11.87
C PHE A 129 -8.26 2.73 10.64
N GLY A 130 -7.16 3.16 10.02
CA GLY A 130 -6.55 2.52 8.86
C GLY A 130 -5.53 1.43 9.20
N GLU A 131 -4.83 1.56 10.33
CA GLU A 131 -3.71 0.68 10.66
C GLU A 131 -3.87 -0.05 11.99
N THR A 132 -3.84 0.65 13.13
CA THR A 132 -3.70 0.00 14.45
C THR A 132 -4.90 -0.88 14.79
N ALA A 133 -6.12 -0.34 14.75
CA ALA A 133 -7.31 -1.12 15.10
C ALA A 133 -7.59 -2.27 14.10
N PRO A 134 -7.51 -2.07 12.77
CA PRO A 134 -7.71 -3.16 11.82
C PRO A 134 -6.66 -4.27 11.91
N LYS A 135 -5.40 -3.91 12.20
CA LYS A 135 -4.34 -4.91 12.39
C LYS A 135 -4.61 -5.79 13.60
N SER A 136 -5.03 -5.20 14.73
CA SER A 136 -5.45 -5.96 15.92
C SER A 136 -6.58 -6.93 15.62
N TYR A 137 -7.60 -6.48 14.88
CA TYR A 137 -8.70 -7.34 14.44
C TYR A 137 -8.21 -8.52 13.58
N GLY A 138 -7.29 -8.26 12.65
CA GLY A 138 -6.70 -9.27 11.76
C GLY A 138 -5.94 -10.36 12.53
N VAL A 139 -5.26 -10.03 13.63
CA VAL A 139 -4.60 -11.02 14.50
C VAL A 139 -5.63 -11.94 15.16
N GLU A 140 -6.62 -11.34 15.83
CA GLU A 140 -7.59 -12.07 16.65
C GLU A 140 -8.48 -13.01 15.83
N HIS A 141 -8.77 -12.65 14.58
CA HIS A 141 -9.72 -13.36 13.72
C HIS A 141 -9.07 -13.92 12.45
N SER A 142 -7.76 -14.19 12.49
CA SER A 142 -6.95 -14.49 11.31
C SER A 142 -7.53 -15.53 10.36
N GLU A 143 -7.96 -16.70 10.84
CA GLU A 143 -8.49 -17.76 9.97
C GLU A 143 -9.76 -17.33 9.21
N ARG A 144 -10.79 -16.89 9.94
CA ARG A 144 -12.06 -16.46 9.34
C ARG A 144 -11.89 -15.24 8.45
N TRP A 145 -11.12 -14.25 8.91
CA TRP A 145 -10.89 -13.01 8.18
C TRP A 145 -10.14 -13.28 6.88
N THR A 146 -9.10 -14.11 6.92
CA THR A 146 -8.30 -14.47 5.75
C THR A 146 -9.15 -15.08 4.62
N LEU A 147 -10.09 -15.97 4.95
CA LEU A 147 -11.00 -16.57 3.96
C LEU A 147 -11.95 -15.53 3.34
N GLN A 148 -12.44 -14.58 4.15
CA GLN A 148 -13.33 -13.51 3.70
C GLN A 148 -12.59 -12.51 2.79
N VAL A 149 -11.35 -12.15 3.13
CA VAL A 149 -10.57 -11.16 2.38
C VAL A 149 -9.87 -11.74 1.15
N ALA A 150 -9.71 -13.06 1.03
CA ALA A 150 -9.00 -13.69 -0.08
C ALA A 150 -9.50 -13.25 -1.47
N ARG A 151 -10.83 -13.23 -1.67
CA ARG A 151 -11.44 -12.79 -2.94
C ARG A 151 -11.24 -11.28 -3.20
N PRO A 152 -11.63 -10.37 -2.28
CA PRO A 152 -11.34 -8.95 -2.44
C PRO A 152 -9.86 -8.65 -2.66
N LEU A 153 -8.96 -9.32 -1.95
CA LEU A 153 -7.52 -9.12 -2.07
C LEU A 153 -7.00 -9.55 -3.45
N ARG A 154 -7.57 -10.61 -4.04
CA ARG A 154 -7.27 -10.98 -5.43
C ARG A 154 -7.76 -9.94 -6.43
N VAL A 155 -8.93 -9.33 -6.22
CA VAL A 155 -9.42 -8.22 -7.05
C VAL A 155 -8.47 -7.03 -6.95
N VAL A 156 -8.06 -6.68 -5.73
CA VAL A 156 -7.07 -5.63 -5.49
C VAL A 156 -5.75 -5.94 -6.21
N GLN A 157 -5.24 -7.17 -6.14
CA GLN A 157 -4.04 -7.61 -6.86
C GLN A 157 -4.14 -7.42 -8.38
N VAL A 158 -5.28 -7.80 -8.97
CA VAL A 158 -5.50 -7.67 -10.42
C VAL A 158 -5.69 -6.20 -10.82
N GLY A 159 -6.45 -5.44 -10.04
CA GLY A 159 -6.71 -4.02 -10.32
C GLY A 159 -5.46 -3.16 -10.34
N GLN A 160 -4.48 -3.47 -9.47
CA GLN A 160 -3.20 -2.77 -9.42
C GLN A 160 -2.04 -3.51 -10.10
N TYR A 161 -2.33 -4.53 -10.92
CA TYR A 161 -1.33 -5.35 -11.62
C TYR A 161 -0.17 -4.56 -12.24
N PRO A 162 -0.37 -3.47 -13.00
CA PRO A 162 0.76 -2.75 -13.63
C PRO A 162 1.72 -2.13 -12.60
N LEU A 163 1.19 -1.64 -11.47
CA LEU A 163 2.01 -1.08 -10.40
C LEU A 163 2.75 -2.19 -9.66
N VAL A 164 2.09 -3.32 -9.39
CA VAL A 164 2.72 -4.46 -8.70
C VAL A 164 3.86 -5.05 -9.52
N GLU A 165 3.70 -5.23 -10.82
CA GLU A 165 4.78 -5.72 -11.68
C GLU A 165 5.96 -4.74 -11.71
N LEU A 166 5.69 -3.44 -11.79
CA LEU A 166 6.73 -2.42 -11.72
C LEU A 166 7.52 -2.51 -10.40
N PHE A 167 6.84 -2.57 -9.26
CA PHE A 167 7.49 -2.60 -7.95
C PHE A 167 8.11 -3.96 -7.59
N ASP A 168 7.61 -5.07 -8.14
CA ASP A 168 8.22 -6.40 -7.98
C ASP A 168 9.48 -6.57 -8.87
N ALA A 169 9.54 -5.88 -10.01
CA ALA A 169 10.69 -5.90 -10.91
C ALA A 169 11.91 -5.12 -10.38
N LEU A 170 11.70 -3.98 -9.70
CA LEU A 170 12.79 -3.08 -9.26
C LEU A 170 13.80 -3.73 -8.28
N PRO A 171 13.38 -4.51 -7.27
CA PRO A 171 14.31 -5.23 -6.41
C PRO A 171 15.11 -6.31 -7.15
N ARG A 172 14.53 -6.93 -8.18
CA ARG A 172 15.20 -7.99 -8.97
C ARG A 172 16.43 -7.43 -9.70
N SER A 173 16.29 -6.29 -10.36
CA SER A 173 17.41 -5.63 -11.05
C SER A 173 18.54 -5.21 -10.10
N THR A 174 18.22 -4.83 -8.87
CA THR A 174 19.24 -4.40 -7.90
C THR A 174 20.03 -5.58 -7.33
N ASN A 175 19.37 -6.71 -7.12
CA ASN A 175 20.04 -7.94 -6.67
C ASN A 175 20.99 -8.50 -7.74
N GLU A 176 20.63 -8.42 -9.02
CA GLU A 176 21.51 -8.85 -10.11
C GLU A 176 22.83 -8.04 -10.15
N ILE A 177 22.75 -6.72 -9.95
CA ILE A 177 23.94 -5.85 -9.93
C ILE A 177 24.82 -6.14 -8.70
N THR A 178 24.20 -6.45 -7.56
CA THR A 178 24.93 -6.74 -6.32
C THR A 178 25.63 -8.10 -6.37
N VAL A 179 24.95 -9.12 -6.89
CA VAL A 179 25.53 -10.46 -7.08
C VAL A 179 26.66 -10.43 -8.12
N ALA A 180 26.50 -9.69 -9.22
CA ALA A 180 27.55 -9.52 -10.23
C ALA A 180 28.84 -8.86 -9.69
N ARG A 181 28.72 -7.99 -8.68
CA ARG A 181 29.87 -7.39 -7.97
C ARG A 181 30.52 -8.31 -6.94
N ALA A 182 29.77 -9.24 -6.37
CA ALA A 182 30.30 -10.22 -5.41
C ALA A 182 31.11 -11.34 -6.11
N THR A 183 30.74 -11.73 -7.34
CA THR A 183 31.43 -12.77 -8.12
C THR A 183 32.67 -12.28 -8.88
N SER A 184 32.84 -10.96 -9.02
CA SER A 184 33.96 -10.33 -9.74
C SER A 184 35.18 -10.01 -8.85
N ARG A 185 35.14 -10.34 -7.55
CA ARG A 185 36.35 -10.36 -6.71
C ARG A 185 37.14 -11.64 -6.99
N PRO A 186 38.42 -11.55 -7.43
CA PRO A 186 39.26 -12.73 -7.59
C PRO A 186 39.36 -13.45 -6.25
N ARG A 187 38.89 -14.70 -6.19
CA ARG A 187 39.26 -15.64 -5.13
C ARG A 187 40.76 -15.88 -5.27
N THR A 188 41.59 -15.04 -4.65
CA THR A 188 42.98 -15.37 -4.44
C THR A 188 43.01 -16.58 -3.51
N SER A 189 43.28 -17.73 -4.11
CA SER A 189 43.58 -18.99 -3.47
C SER A 189 44.57 -18.77 -2.33
N ARG A 190 44.09 -18.81 -1.07
CA ARG A 190 44.98 -19.22 0.02
C ARG A 190 45.13 -20.72 -0.05
N VAL A 191 46.11 -21.08 -0.88
CA VAL A 191 46.78 -22.36 -0.95
C VAL A 191 47.10 -22.83 0.48
N ARG A 192 46.45 -23.93 0.84
CA ARG A 192 46.98 -25.08 1.59
C ARG A 192 48.46 -24.94 2.01
N ARG A 193 48.72 -24.76 3.29
CA ARG A 193 49.95 -25.24 3.95
C ARG A 193 49.52 -26.29 4.98
N SER A 194 49.59 -27.56 4.57
CA SER A 194 50.57 -28.56 5.06
C SER A 194 50.28 -28.95 6.51
N ARG A 195 49.62 -30.09 6.74
CA ARG A 195 50.31 -31.33 7.12
C ARG A 195 51.54 -31.04 8.00
N ARG A 196 51.34 -31.09 9.31
CA ARG A 196 52.02 -31.99 10.25
C ARG A 196 51.30 -31.94 11.59
#